data_AF-V2W603-F1
#
_entry.id   AF-V2W603-F1
#
_cell.length_a   1.000
_cell.length_b   1.000
_cell.length_c   1.000
_cell.angle_alpha   90.00
_cell.angle_beta   90.00
_cell.angle_gamma   90.00
#
_symmetry.space_group_name_H-M   'P 1'
#
loop_
_entity.id
_entity.type
_entity.pdbx_description
1 polymer ?
#
loop_
_entity_poly.entity_id
_entity_poly.type
_entity_poly.pdbx_seq_one_letter_code
_entity_poly.pdbx_strand_id
1 'polypeptide(L)'
;MMMGYHPRPLPTVFERTTIPSVEERLQELKRVREETVSLLELAWQQMIRREKQKLDVFEKGQKVWLEAKNLATGYPLKKLAPKREGPFKVLKALRLVTYKLDLPHQWKIHPVFHAALLSPFKQTEAHGPSFTEPPPDLIEGFKEYEVEAVVGHRPKKRP
;
A
#
# COMPACT_ATOMS: atom_id res chain seq x y z
N MET A 1 29.36 7.20 25.68
CA MET A 1 28.07 6.96 26.34
C MET A 1 27.10 8.02 25.89
N MET A 2 26.06 7.66 25.14
CA MET A 2 25.04 8.61 24.68
C MET A 2 24.03 8.77 25.83
N MET A 3 24.09 9.90 26.55
CA MET A 3 23.13 10.21 27.61
C MET A 3 21.76 10.47 26.98
N GLY A 4 20.89 9.45 26.96
CA GLY A 4 19.51 9.60 26.52
C GLY A 4 18.71 10.38 27.58
N TYR A 5 18.17 11.54 27.20
CA TYR A 5 17.24 12.28 28.03
C TYR A 5 15.83 11.69 27.89
N HIS A 6 15.24 11.25 29.00
CA HIS A 6 13.85 10.81 29.05
C HIS A 6 12.97 11.97 29.51
N PRO A 7 12.18 12.60 28.61
CA PRO A 7 11.35 13.72 28.98
C PRO A 7 10.30 13.27 29.99
N ARG A 8 10.25 13.95 31.14
CA ARG A 8 9.21 13.71 32.13
C ARG A 8 7.90 14.34 31.64
N PRO A 9 6.78 13.59 31.63
CA PRO A 9 5.50 14.17 31.27
C PRO A 9 5.10 15.24 32.29
N LEU A 10 4.46 16.31 31.82
CA LEU A 10 3.91 17.33 32.70
C LEU A 10 2.88 16.70 33.66
N PRO A 11 2.96 16.99 34.98
CA PRO A 11 2.05 16.43 35.96
C PRO A 11 0.59 16.75 35.61
N THR A 12 -0.31 15.78 35.82
CA THR A 12 -1.74 15.91 35.50
C THR A 12 -2.46 16.91 36.40
N VAL A 13 -1.90 17.17 37.59
CA VAL A 13 -2.42 18.14 38.56
C VAL A 13 -1.33 19.17 38.82
N PHE A 14 -1.67 20.42 38.56
CA PHE A 14 -0.83 21.57 38.92
C PHE A 14 -1.41 22.18 40.20
N GLU A 15 -0.54 22.51 41.16
CA GLU A 15 -0.93 23.30 42.32
C GLU A 15 -1.38 24.70 41.90
N ARG A 16 -2.31 25.30 42.64
CA ARG A 16 -2.78 26.65 42.34
C ARG A 16 -1.66 27.65 42.63
N THR A 17 -1.25 28.39 41.62
CA THR A 17 -0.21 29.41 41.75
C THR A 17 -0.82 30.80 41.86
N THR A 18 -0.25 31.66 42.72
CA THR A 18 -0.71 33.05 42.91
C THR A 18 -0.33 33.98 41.75
N ILE A 19 0.54 33.52 40.84
CA ILE A 19 1.09 34.33 39.74
C ILE A 19 0.15 34.22 38.51
N PRO A 20 -0.48 35.32 38.04
CA PRO A 20 -1.45 35.28 36.95
C PRO A 20 -0.91 34.70 35.64
N SER A 21 0.31 35.10 35.25
CA SER A 21 0.95 34.62 34.01
C SER A 21 1.22 33.12 34.01
N VAL A 22 1.52 32.54 35.18
CA VAL A 22 1.75 31.09 35.32
C VAL A 22 0.42 30.34 35.20
N GLU A 23 -0.64 30.86 35.84
CA GLU A 23 -1.98 30.26 35.76
C GLU A 23 -2.53 30.27 34.32
N GLU A 24 -2.38 31.38 33.60
CA GLU A 24 -2.75 31.47 32.17
C GLU A 24 -2.03 30.41 31.33
N ARG A 25 -0.72 30.26 31.53
CA ARG A 25 0.08 29.27 30.81
C ARG A 25 -0.33 27.83 31.16
N LEU A 26 -0.65 27.56 32.41
CA LEU A 26 -1.15 26.24 32.85
C LEU A 26 -2.51 25.92 32.25
N GLN A 27 -3.41 26.90 32.12
CA GLN A 27 -4.70 26.73 31.46
C GLN A 27 -4.52 26.44 29.97
N GLU A 28 -3.63 27.16 29.29
CA GLU A 28 -3.29 26.90 27.89
C GLU A 28 -2.75 25.48 27.69
N LEU A 29 -1.81 25.04 28.53
CA LEU A 29 -1.25 23.69 28.48
C LEU A 29 -2.31 22.59 28.72
N LYS A 30 -3.25 22.82 29.65
CA LYS A 30 -4.38 21.91 29.87
C LYS A 30 -5.27 21.80 28.62
N ARG A 31 -5.64 22.94 28.03
CA ARG A 31 -6.45 22.99 26.80
C ARG A 31 -5.79 22.24 25.65
N VAL A 32 -4.53 22.56 25.36
CA VAL A 32 -3.77 21.89 24.29
C VAL A 32 -3.70 20.38 24.54
N ARG A 33 -3.48 19.95 25.78
CA ARG A 33 -3.46 18.52 26.12
C ARG A 33 -4.80 17.85 25.87
N GLU A 34 -5.90 18.44 26.30
CA GLU A 34 -7.25 17.90 26.08
C GLU A 34 -7.57 17.80 24.58
N GLU A 35 -7.24 18.84 23.81
CA GLU A 35 -7.36 18.82 22.35
C GLU A 35 -6.52 17.70 21.75
N THR A 36 -5.25 17.58 22.16
CA THR A 36 -4.35 16.55 21.64
C THR A 36 -4.85 15.13 21.95
N VAL A 37 -5.36 14.91 23.17
CA VAL A 37 -5.94 13.61 23.58
C VAL A 37 -7.18 13.29 22.76
N SER A 38 -8.09 14.25 22.58
CA SER A 38 -9.30 14.03 21.78
C SER A 38 -8.98 13.74 20.30
N LEU A 39 -7.99 14.43 19.72
CA LEU A 39 -7.50 14.15 18.38
C LEU A 39 -6.87 12.75 18.27
N LEU A 40 -6.13 12.33 19.29
CA LEU A 40 -5.52 10.99 19.34
C LEU A 40 -6.60 9.91 19.37
N GLU A 41 -7.65 10.09 20.19
CA GLU A 41 -8.79 9.19 20.26
C GLU A 41 -9.54 9.11 18.93
N LEU A 42 -9.78 10.25 18.27
CA LEU A 42 -10.40 10.29 16.94
C LEU A 42 -9.55 9.54 15.91
N ALA A 43 -8.23 9.73 15.92
CA ALA A 43 -7.32 9.02 15.03
C ALA A 43 -7.34 7.50 15.27
N TRP A 44 -7.33 7.07 16.54
CA TRP A 44 -7.46 5.66 16.91
C TRP A 44 -8.79 5.06 16.45
N GLN A 45 -9.90 5.77 16.66
CA GLN A 45 -11.22 5.32 16.20
C GLN A 45 -11.25 5.17 14.68
N GLN A 46 -10.66 6.09 13.93
CA GLN A 46 -10.55 5.98 12.47
C GLN A 46 -9.69 4.79 12.04
N MET A 47 -8.57 4.54 12.72
CA MET A 47 -7.69 3.41 12.43
C MET A 47 -8.42 2.08 12.64
N ILE A 48 -9.10 1.92 13.78
CA ILE A 48 -9.89 0.72 14.10
C ILE A 48 -11.04 0.52 13.09
N ARG A 49 -11.74 1.60 12.71
CA ARG A 49 -12.81 1.52 11.69
C ARG A 49 -12.28 1.06 10.33
N ARG A 50 -11.08 1.54 9.95
CA ARG A 50 -10.42 1.16 8.70
C ARG A 50 -9.96 -0.30 8.74
N GLU A 51 -9.42 -0.75 9.87
CA GLU A 51 -8.99 -2.14 10.06
C GLU A 51 -10.18 -3.11 10.08
N LYS A 52 -11.34 -2.67 10.60
CA LYS A 52 -12.61 -3.40 10.55
C LYS A 52 -13.30 -3.39 9.18
N GLN A 53 -12.73 -2.76 8.14
CA GLN A 53 -13.28 -2.92 6.80
C GLN A 53 -13.31 -4.41 6.44
N LYS A 54 -14.47 -4.87 5.99
CA LYS A 54 -14.66 -6.26 5.56
C LYS A 54 -13.65 -6.54 4.46
N LEU A 55 -12.75 -7.48 4.72
CA LEU A 55 -11.84 -7.99 3.72
C LEU A 55 -12.66 -8.85 2.74
N ASP A 56 -12.41 -8.65 1.46
CA ASP A 56 -13.04 -9.47 0.43
C ASP A 56 -12.59 -10.92 0.56
N VAL A 57 -13.55 -11.84 0.42
CA VAL A 57 -13.29 -13.27 0.37
C VAL A 57 -13.14 -13.68 -1.08
N PHE A 58 -12.08 -14.43 -1.40
CA PHE A 58 -11.78 -14.84 -2.76
C PHE A 58 -11.85 -16.36 -2.90
N GLU A 59 -12.39 -16.82 -4.01
CA GLU A 59 -12.50 -18.24 -4.32
C GLU A 59 -11.36 -18.72 -5.21
N LYS A 60 -11.08 -20.04 -5.17
CA LYS A 60 -10.11 -20.66 -6.08
C LYS A 60 -10.53 -20.45 -7.53
N GLY A 61 -9.62 -19.98 -8.36
CA GLY A 61 -9.83 -19.70 -9.79
C GLY A 61 -10.29 -18.27 -10.09
N GLN A 62 -10.68 -17.49 -9.07
CA GLN A 62 -11.05 -16.09 -9.26
C GLN A 62 -9.85 -15.26 -9.71
N LYS A 63 -10.09 -14.32 -10.63
CA LYS A 63 -9.10 -13.33 -11.06
C LYS A 63 -9.08 -12.16 -10.07
N VAL A 64 -7.90 -11.80 -9.60
CA VAL A 64 -7.69 -10.72 -8.64
C VAL A 64 -6.53 -9.84 -9.08
N TRP A 65 -6.65 -8.54 -8.83
CA TRP A 65 -5.55 -7.59 -8.93
C TRP A 65 -4.69 -7.66 -7.67
N LEU A 66 -3.37 -7.57 -7.84
CA LEU A 66 -2.42 -7.46 -6.74
C LEU A 66 -1.94 -6.01 -6.60
N GLU A 67 -2.01 -5.44 -5.39
CA GLU A 67 -1.45 -4.11 -5.13
C GLU A 67 0.08 -4.12 -5.17
N ALA A 68 0.67 -3.24 -5.97
CA ALA A 68 2.11 -3.18 -6.21
C ALA A 68 2.90 -2.39 -5.14
N LYS A 69 2.25 -1.90 -4.08
CA LYS A 69 2.85 -0.96 -3.11
C LYS A 69 4.14 -1.47 -2.48
N ASN A 70 4.20 -2.78 -2.22
CA ASN A 70 5.31 -3.46 -1.55
C ASN A 70 6.10 -4.37 -2.50
N LEU A 71 5.83 -4.31 -3.80
CA LEU A 71 6.51 -5.15 -4.78
C LEU A 71 7.72 -4.40 -5.31
N ALA A 72 8.88 -5.05 -5.28
CA ALA A 72 10.04 -4.63 -6.04
C ALA A 72 9.83 -5.01 -7.51
N THR A 73 8.88 -4.33 -8.16
CA THR A 73 8.67 -4.56 -9.59
C THR A 73 9.82 -3.90 -10.35
N GLY A 74 10.38 -4.60 -11.34
CA GLY A 74 11.55 -4.15 -12.15
C GLY A 74 11.29 -2.93 -13.04
N TYR A 75 10.41 -2.00 -12.64
CA TYR A 75 10.25 -0.71 -13.28
C TYR A 75 11.36 0.24 -12.82
N PRO A 76 11.91 1.07 -13.72
CA PRO A 76 13.00 1.98 -13.39
C PRO A 76 12.59 3.06 -12.38
N LEU A 77 11.32 3.50 -12.39
CA LEU A 77 10.77 4.47 -11.44
C LEU A 77 9.45 3.97 -10.85
N LYS A 78 9.30 4.09 -9.51
CA LYS A 78 8.05 3.76 -8.79
C LYS A 78 6.82 4.55 -9.27
N LYS A 79 7.02 5.76 -9.82
CA LYS A 79 5.92 6.60 -10.35
C LYS A 79 5.36 6.09 -11.68
N LEU A 80 6.17 5.36 -12.44
CA LEU A 80 5.80 4.78 -13.74
C LEU A 80 5.32 3.33 -13.60
N ALA A 81 5.55 2.71 -12.45
CA ALA A 81 5.01 1.40 -12.15
C ALA A 81 3.48 1.47 -12.01
N PRO A 82 2.73 0.48 -12.53
CA PRO A 82 1.31 0.39 -12.32
C PRO A 82 1.03 0.20 -10.83
N LYS A 83 -0.03 0.82 -10.33
CA LYS A 83 -0.41 0.70 -8.91
C LYS A 83 -0.92 -0.70 -8.56
N ARG A 84 -1.47 -1.39 -9.56
CA ARG A 84 -2.00 -2.75 -9.47
C ARG A 84 -1.44 -3.56 -10.62
N GLU A 85 -0.91 -4.71 -10.28
CA GLU A 85 -0.35 -5.65 -11.22
C GLU A 85 -1.38 -6.72 -11.53
N GLY A 86 -1.46 -7.10 -12.80
CA GLY A 86 -2.16 -8.22 -13.41
C GLY A 86 -3.44 -8.78 -12.78
N PRO A 87 -4.41 -9.25 -13.58
CA PRO A 87 -5.35 -10.22 -13.08
C PRO A 87 -4.65 -11.56 -12.87
N PHE A 88 -4.23 -11.85 -11.64
CA PHE A 88 -3.70 -13.16 -11.25
C PHE A 88 -4.83 -14.08 -10.81
N LYS A 89 -4.67 -15.39 -11.06
CA LYS A 89 -5.62 -16.40 -10.59
C LYS A 89 -5.32 -16.80 -9.15
N VAL A 90 -6.33 -16.92 -8.31
CA VAL A 90 -6.19 -17.50 -6.97
C VAL A 90 -6.06 -19.02 -7.07
N LEU A 91 -4.93 -19.58 -6.66
CA LEU A 91 -4.69 -21.02 -6.67
C LEU A 91 -5.34 -21.73 -5.49
N LYS A 92 -5.23 -21.15 -4.29
CA LYS A 92 -5.77 -21.71 -3.05
C LYS A 92 -5.84 -20.66 -1.95
N ALA A 93 -6.89 -20.72 -1.13
CA ALA A 93 -6.92 -20.05 0.17
C ALA A 93 -6.11 -20.88 1.19
N LEU A 94 -5.01 -20.32 1.70
CA LEU A 94 -4.16 -20.99 2.70
C LEU A 94 -4.72 -20.81 4.11
N ARG A 95 -5.21 -19.60 4.41
CA ARG A 95 -5.87 -19.23 5.67
C ARG A 95 -7.06 -18.31 5.38
N LEU A 96 -7.79 -17.93 6.43
CA LEU A 96 -8.97 -17.02 6.35
C LEU A 96 -8.73 -15.76 5.52
N VAL A 97 -7.53 -15.18 5.59
CA VAL A 97 -7.16 -13.91 4.92
C VAL A 97 -5.91 -14.01 4.06
N THR A 98 -5.46 -15.23 3.75
CA THR A 98 -4.19 -15.46 3.06
C THR A 98 -4.39 -16.37 1.86
N TYR A 99 -4.04 -15.85 0.68
CA TYR A 99 -4.29 -16.51 -0.61
C TYR A 99 -2.98 -16.74 -1.35
N LYS A 100 -2.87 -17.89 -1.99
CA LYS A 100 -1.79 -18.19 -2.93
C LYS A 100 -2.24 -17.83 -4.34
N LEU A 101 -1.46 -17.01 -5.03
CA LEU A 101 -1.71 -16.60 -6.42
C LEU A 101 -0.87 -17.39 -7.41
N ASP A 102 -1.36 -17.46 -8.64
CA ASP A 102 -0.62 -17.94 -9.79
C ASP A 102 0.22 -16.78 -10.35
N LEU A 103 1.45 -16.65 -9.83
CA LEU A 103 2.39 -15.65 -10.29
C LEU A 103 3.30 -16.20 -11.39
N PRO A 104 3.77 -15.35 -12.32
CA PRO A 104 4.80 -15.72 -13.28
C PRO A 104 6.06 -16.20 -12.54
N HIS A 105 6.66 -17.29 -13.00
CA HIS A 105 7.86 -17.88 -12.37
C HIS A 105 9.05 -16.90 -12.31
N GLN A 106 9.08 -15.93 -13.23
CA GLN A 106 10.10 -14.89 -13.33
C GLN A 106 10.09 -13.95 -12.11
N TRP A 107 8.94 -13.78 -11.48
CA TRP A 107 8.81 -12.98 -10.28
C TRP A 107 9.41 -13.79 -9.13
N LYS A 108 10.62 -13.42 -8.72
CA LYS A 108 11.31 -13.98 -7.53
C LYS A 108 10.64 -13.52 -6.22
N ILE A 109 9.30 -13.47 -6.20
CA ILE A 109 8.44 -12.99 -5.12
C ILE A 109 7.63 -14.19 -4.61
N HIS A 110 7.47 -14.30 -3.30
CA HIS A 110 6.66 -15.36 -2.72
C HIS A 110 5.18 -15.21 -3.12
N PRO A 111 4.52 -16.22 -3.69
CA PRO A 111 3.18 -16.09 -4.29
C PRO A 111 2.03 -16.07 -3.26
N VAL A 112 2.30 -15.70 -2.02
CA VAL A 112 1.33 -15.74 -0.92
C VAL A 112 1.07 -14.33 -0.41
N PHE A 113 -0.19 -13.90 -0.47
CA PHE A 113 -0.58 -12.52 -0.16
C PHE A 113 -1.77 -12.46 0.80
N HIS A 114 -1.82 -11.37 1.56
CA HIS A 114 -2.94 -11.04 2.43
C HIS A 114 -4.12 -10.46 1.62
N ALA A 115 -5.36 -10.72 2.04
CA ALA A 115 -6.58 -10.28 1.37
C ALA A 115 -6.63 -8.76 1.12
N ALA A 116 -6.06 -7.96 2.03
CA ALA A 116 -6.01 -6.50 1.91
C ALA A 116 -5.19 -5.99 0.72
N LEU A 117 -4.28 -6.81 0.17
CA LEU A 117 -3.48 -6.47 -1.01
C LEU A 117 -4.13 -6.96 -2.30
N LEU A 118 -5.29 -7.62 -2.20
CA LEU A 118 -6.02 -8.17 -3.33
C LEU A 118 -7.25 -7.33 -3.59
N SER A 119 -7.61 -7.19 -4.86
CA SER A 119 -8.86 -6.55 -5.26
C SER A 119 -9.54 -7.40 -6.33
N PRO A 120 -10.88 -7.52 -6.30
CA PRO A 120 -11.60 -8.31 -7.29
C PRO A 120 -11.40 -7.73 -8.69
N PHE A 121 -11.07 -8.58 -9.67
CA PHE A 121 -11.04 -8.19 -11.07
C PHE A 121 -12.48 -8.08 -11.61
N LYS A 122 -12.85 -6.91 -12.14
CA LYS A 122 -14.12 -6.69 -12.85
C LYS A 122 -13.80 -6.23 -14.27
N GLN A 123 -14.28 -6.97 -15.25
CA GLN A 123 -14.19 -6.56 -16.64
C GLN A 123 -15.36 -5.63 -16.94
N THR A 124 -15.06 -4.39 -17.32
CA THR A 124 -16.07 -3.39 -17.69
C THR A 124 -16.00 -3.15 -19.18
N GLU A 125 -17.14 -3.15 -19.87
CA GLU A 125 -17.25 -2.95 -21.33
C GLU A 125 -16.57 -1.65 -21.81
N ALA A 126 -16.58 -0.60 -20.96
CA ALA A 126 -15.97 0.69 -21.24
C ALA A 126 -14.44 0.68 -21.41
N HIS A 127 -13.74 -0.35 -20.88
CA HIS A 127 -12.28 -0.42 -20.92
C HIS A 127 -11.74 -1.41 -21.97
N GLY A 128 -12.61 -2.01 -22.79
CA GLY A 128 -12.21 -2.99 -23.81
C GLY A 128 -11.67 -4.31 -23.21
N PRO A 129 -11.22 -5.25 -24.06
CA PRO A 129 -10.50 -6.42 -23.57
C PRO A 129 -9.25 -5.95 -22.83
N SER A 130 -9.06 -6.45 -21.61
CA SER A 130 -7.86 -6.17 -20.84
C SER A 130 -6.69 -6.78 -21.62
N PHE A 131 -5.93 -5.94 -22.35
CA PHE A 131 -4.64 -6.33 -22.90
C PHE A 131 -3.76 -6.63 -21.69
N THR A 132 -3.75 -7.89 -21.26
CA THR A 132 -2.73 -8.39 -20.35
C THR A 132 -1.46 -8.34 -21.15
N GLU A 133 -0.66 -7.28 -20.95
CA GLU A 133 0.75 -7.36 -21.30
C GLU A 133 1.26 -8.69 -20.75
N PRO A 134 1.88 -9.55 -21.58
CA PRO A 134 2.50 -10.74 -21.06
C PRO A 134 3.49 -10.31 -19.97
N PRO A 135 3.58 -11.08 -18.87
CA PRO A 135 4.53 -10.75 -17.82
C PRO A 135 5.92 -10.60 -18.45
N PRO A 136 6.60 -9.46 -18.23
CA PRO A 136 7.87 -9.19 -18.89
C PRO A 136 8.94 -10.14 -18.40
N ASP A 137 9.75 -10.64 -19.32
CA ASP A 137 10.93 -11.44 -19.01
C ASP A 137 11.94 -10.56 -18.28
N LEU A 138 12.49 -11.06 -17.17
CA LEU A 138 13.55 -10.37 -16.43
C LEU A 138 14.91 -10.95 -16.83
N ILE A 139 15.47 -10.47 -17.93
CA ILE A 139 16.83 -10.79 -18.39
C ILE A 139 17.76 -9.67 -17.91
N GLU A 140 18.81 -10.02 -17.16
CA GLU A 140 19.80 -9.06 -16.59
C GLU A 140 19.21 -7.89 -15.78
N GLY A 141 17.99 -8.02 -15.25
CA GLY A 141 17.33 -6.97 -14.47
C GLY A 141 16.50 -5.98 -15.28
N PHE A 142 16.39 -6.17 -16.61
CA PHE A 142 15.54 -5.37 -17.49
C PHE A 142 14.33 -6.19 -17.97
N LYS A 143 13.25 -5.47 -18.29
CA LYS A 143 12.02 -6.06 -18.84
C LYS A 143 12.19 -6.26 -20.34
N GLU A 144 12.20 -7.50 -20.78
CA GLU A 144 12.19 -7.86 -22.20
C GLU A 144 10.82 -8.44 -22.58
N TYR A 145 10.39 -8.15 -23.81
CA TYR A 145 9.16 -8.67 -24.39
C TYR A 145 9.53 -9.39 -25.68
N GLU A 146 9.07 -10.63 -25.83
CA GLU A 146 9.12 -11.32 -27.12
C GLU A 146 8.07 -10.70 -28.04
N VAL A 147 8.50 -10.22 -29.21
CA VAL A 147 7.62 -9.58 -30.20
C VAL A 147 7.36 -10.57 -31.33
N GLU A 148 6.09 -10.97 -31.53
CA GLU A 148 5.72 -11.93 -32.58
C GLU A 148 6.04 -11.43 -33.99
N ALA A 149 5.74 -10.17 -34.29
CA ALA A 149 6.04 -9.57 -35.59
C ALA A 149 6.06 -8.04 -35.54
N VAL A 150 6.94 -7.42 -36.33
CA VAL A 150 6.93 -5.97 -36.56
C VAL A 150 5.96 -5.66 -37.70
N VAL A 151 4.78 -5.12 -37.37
CA VAL A 151 3.71 -4.82 -38.35
C VAL A 151 4.06 -3.64 -39.27
N GLY A 152 4.97 -2.75 -38.84
CA GLY A 152 5.38 -1.61 -39.66
C GLY A 152 6.73 -1.04 -39.24
N HIS A 153 7.65 -0.97 -40.20
CA HIS A 153 8.94 -0.31 -40.04
C HIS A 153 9.07 0.80 -41.11
N ARG A 154 9.22 2.05 -40.68
CA ARG A 154 9.46 3.19 -41.59
C ARG A 154 10.91 3.67 -41.44
N PRO A 155 11.80 3.41 -42.42
CA PRO A 155 13.18 3.85 -42.32
C PRO A 155 13.26 5.38 -42.42
N LYS A 156 14.04 6.01 -41.53
CA LYS A 156 14.38 7.44 -41.65
C LYS A 156 15.27 7.63 -42.88
N LYS A 157 14.92 8.58 -43.76
CA LYS A 157 15.84 9.09 -44.79
C LYS A 157 17.06 9.68 -44.08
N ARG A 158 18.24 9.15 -44.41
CA ARG A 158 19.51 9.74 -43.95
C ARG A 158 19.69 11.12 -44.61
N PRO A 159 20.25 12.10 -43.89
CA PRO A 159 20.53 13.43 -44.42
C PRO A 159 21.57 13.39 -45.55
#